data_AF-A0A382YHJ7-F1
#
_entry.id   AF-A0A382YHJ7-F1
#
_cell.length_a   1.000
_cell.length_b   1.000
_cell.length_c   1.000
_cell.angle_alpha   90.00
_cell.angle_beta   90.00
_cell.angle_gamma   90.00
#
_symmetry.space_group_name_H-M   'P 1'
#
loop_
_entity.id
_entity.type
_entity.pdbx_description
1 polymer ?
#
loop_
_entity_poly.entity_id
_entity_poly.type
_entity_poly.pdbx_seq_one_letter_code
_entity_poly.pdbx_strand_id
1 'polypeptide(L)'
;MKRPLHLILDSHLNPGVSLFWWKHGLRVMEQLVPNEFASTSSRQSLEKLMEQSAWSGWKKVILIGTSSSIQRGFNVLMQANEACRNS
;
A
#
# COMPACT_ATOMS: atom_id res chain seq x y z
N MET A 1 -11.44 -12.21 -11.06
CA MET A 1 -9.97 -12.26 -10.83
C MET A 1 -9.76 -12.12 -9.33
N LYS A 2 -8.90 -12.92 -8.68
CA LYS A 2 -8.91 -12.99 -7.20
C LYS A 2 -8.36 -11.73 -6.48
N ARG A 3 -7.48 -10.93 -7.10
CA ARG A 3 -6.81 -9.74 -6.51
C ARG A 3 -6.42 -8.67 -7.55
N PRO A 4 -7.35 -7.86 -8.06
CA PRO A 4 -7.07 -6.90 -9.14
C PRO A 4 -6.24 -5.69 -8.70
N LEU A 5 -6.38 -5.20 -7.46
CA LEU A 5 -5.76 -3.95 -7.04
C LEU A 5 -5.59 -3.87 -5.52
N HIS A 6 -4.37 -3.66 -5.03
CA HIS A 6 -4.13 -3.32 -3.62
C HIS A 6 -3.95 -1.82 -3.47
N LEU A 7 -4.66 -1.21 -2.54
CA LEU A 7 -4.50 0.19 -2.21
C LEU A 7 -3.87 0.35 -0.83
N ILE A 8 -2.75 1.07 -0.78
CA ILE A 8 -2.01 1.32 0.46
C ILE A 8 -1.96 2.82 0.74
N LEU A 9 -2.41 3.22 1.92
CA LEU A 9 -2.29 4.58 2.44
C LEU A 9 -1.18 4.67 3.50
N ASP A 10 -0.09 5.36 3.18
CA ASP A 10 0.97 5.72 4.14
C ASP A 10 0.79 7.16 4.63
N SER A 11 -0.05 7.30 5.66
CA SER A 11 -0.35 8.60 6.27
C SER A 11 -0.16 8.62 7.79
N HIS A 12 0.42 7.57 8.39
CA HIS A 12 0.49 7.44 9.85
C HIS A 12 1.29 8.56 10.55
N LEU A 13 2.22 9.19 9.84
CA LEU A 13 2.97 10.37 10.30
C LEU A 13 2.24 11.70 10.06
N ASN A 14 1.09 11.67 9.40
CA ASN A 14 0.26 12.83 9.10
C ASN A 14 -1.19 12.60 9.57
N PRO A 15 -1.50 12.93 10.85
CA PRO A 15 -2.81 12.66 11.44
C PRO A 15 -3.97 13.33 10.69
N GLY A 16 -3.76 14.54 10.16
CA GLY A 16 -4.77 15.27 9.40
C GLY A 16 -5.15 14.56 8.09
N VAL A 17 -4.15 14.08 7.35
CA VAL A 17 -4.36 13.29 6.13
C VAL A 17 -5.03 11.96 6.46
N SER A 18 -4.60 11.28 7.52
CA SER A 18 -5.24 10.03 7.98
C SER A 18 -6.71 10.24 8.30
N LEU A 19 -7.06 11.30 9.03
CA LEU A 19 -8.43 11.61 9.39
C LEU A 19 -9.29 11.96 8.17
N PHE A 20 -8.73 12.73 7.22
CA PHE A 20 -9.40 13.05 5.97
C PHE A 20 -9.72 11.80 5.16
N TRP A 21 -8.73 10.92 4.97
CA TRP A 21 -8.95 9.65 4.26
C TRP A 21 -9.94 8.76 5.00
N TRP A 22 -9.90 8.72 6.32
CA TRP A 22 -10.85 7.93 7.09
C TRP A 22 -12.30 8.43 6.97
N LYS A 23 -12.49 9.75 6.97
CA LYS A 23 -13.84 10.36 6.88
C LYS A 23 -14.38 10.43 5.45
N HIS A 24 -13.53 10.68 4.48
CA HIS A 24 -13.94 11.02 3.11
C HIS A 24 -13.40 10.04 2.07
N GLY A 25 -12.15 9.62 2.22
CA GLY A 25 -11.51 8.68 1.31
C GLY A 25 -12.11 7.28 1.38
N LEU A 26 -12.40 6.77 2.59
CA LEU A 26 -12.85 5.40 2.84
C LEU A 26 -14.11 5.04 2.04
N ARG A 27 -15.11 5.94 1.98
CA ARG A 27 -16.31 5.72 1.16
C ARG A 27 -16.02 5.61 -0.34
N VAL A 28 -15.10 6.42 -0.86
CA VAL A 28 -14.68 6.35 -2.26
C VAL A 28 -13.86 5.09 -2.50
N MET A 29 -12.96 4.74 -1.58
CA MET A 29 -12.10 3.56 -1.72
C MET A 29 -12.88 2.25 -1.57
N GLU A 30 -13.89 2.18 -0.71
CA GLU A 30 -14.81 1.03 -0.60
C GLU A 30 -15.55 0.78 -1.91
N GLN A 31 -15.88 1.84 -2.65
CA GLN A 31 -16.52 1.71 -3.97
C GLN A 31 -15.53 1.29 -5.05
N LEU A 32 -14.27 1.72 -4.96
CA LEU A 32 -13.23 1.42 -5.96
C LEU A 32 -12.54 0.06 -5.74
N VAL A 33 -12.35 -0.34 -4.49
CA VAL A 33 -11.61 -1.55 -4.06
C VAL A 33 -12.18 -2.10 -2.73
N PRO A 34 -13.39 -2.68 -2.76
CA PRO A 34 -13.96 -3.31 -1.58
C PRO A 34 -13.09 -4.48 -1.14
N ASN A 35 -12.61 -4.44 0.12
CA ASN A 35 -11.76 -5.44 0.79
C ASN A 35 -10.27 -5.46 0.42
N GLU A 36 -9.77 -4.49 -0.35
CA GLU A 36 -8.38 -4.45 -0.83
C GLU A 36 -7.66 -3.14 -0.44
N PHE A 37 -8.01 -2.60 0.74
CA PHE A 37 -7.44 -1.38 1.32
C PHE A 37 -6.60 -1.68 2.57
N ALA A 38 -5.41 -1.10 2.64
CA ALA A 38 -4.54 -1.13 3.81
C ALA A 38 -4.02 0.26 4.16
N SER A 39 -3.82 0.51 5.46
CA SER A 39 -3.20 1.73 5.96
C SER A 39 -1.99 1.40 6.83
N THR A 40 -0.92 2.16 6.69
CA THR A 40 0.25 2.02 7.57
C THR A 40 -0.11 2.34 9.02
N SER A 41 0.56 1.70 9.97
CA SER A 41 0.44 1.96 11.40
C SER A 41 1.76 1.66 12.10
N SER A 42 1.84 1.92 13.40
CA SER A 42 3.02 1.53 14.21
C SER A 42 3.29 0.02 14.20
N ARG A 43 2.27 -0.81 13.97
CA ARG A 43 2.40 -2.27 13.90
C ARG A 43 2.66 -2.79 12.49
N GLN A 44 2.29 -2.00 11.48
CA GLN A 44 2.33 -2.41 10.08
C GLN A 44 2.96 -1.30 9.23
N SER A 45 4.26 -1.45 8.99
CA SER A 45 5.03 -0.49 8.19
C SER A 45 4.68 -0.58 6.70
N LEU A 46 5.06 0.46 5.96
CA LEU A 46 4.90 0.50 4.51
C LEU A 46 5.63 -0.68 3.84
N GLU A 47 6.85 -0.97 4.28
CA GLU A 47 7.70 -2.02 3.71
C GLU A 47 7.03 -3.39 3.81
N LYS A 48 6.49 -3.73 4.99
CA LYS A 48 5.76 -4.98 5.19
C LYS A 48 4.53 -5.09 4.30
N LEU A 49 3.76 -4.00 4.14
CA LEU A 49 2.58 -3.99 3.26
C LEU A 49 2.97 -4.15 1.79
N MET A 50 4.04 -3.49 1.36
CA MET A 50 4.54 -3.56 -0.01
C MET A 50 5.10 -4.95 -0.33
N GLU A 51 5.87 -5.55 0.56
CA GLU A 51 6.35 -6.93 0.43
C GLU A 51 5.18 -7.91 0.33
N GLN A 52 4.24 -7.84 1.28
CA GLN A 52 3.04 -8.67 1.25
C GLN A 52 2.30 -8.51 -0.08
N SER A 53 2.25 -7.30 -0.62
CA SER A 53 1.61 -7.01 -1.91
C SER A 53 2.35 -7.68 -3.07
N ALA A 54 3.68 -7.60 -3.09
CA ALA A 54 4.49 -8.22 -4.12
C ALA A 54 4.32 -9.76 -4.12
N TRP A 55 4.34 -10.38 -2.94
CA TRP A 55 4.23 -11.84 -2.80
C TRP A 55 2.80 -12.39 -2.95
N SER A 56 1.79 -11.56 -2.70
CA SER A 56 0.38 -11.98 -2.66
C SER A 56 -0.31 -12.04 -4.03
N GLY A 57 0.43 -11.83 -5.13
CA GLY A 57 -0.09 -11.92 -6.49
C GLY A 57 -1.01 -10.77 -6.90
N TRP A 58 -0.85 -9.60 -6.27
CA TRP A 58 -1.59 -8.40 -6.65
C TRP A 58 -1.17 -7.92 -8.04
N LYS A 59 -2.15 -7.67 -8.93
CA LYS A 59 -1.84 -7.18 -10.28
C LYS A 59 -1.41 -5.72 -10.32
N LYS A 60 -1.91 -4.91 -9.38
CA LYS A 60 -1.64 -3.48 -9.27
C LYS A 60 -1.54 -3.10 -7.80
N VAL A 61 -0.65 -2.17 -7.49
CA VAL A 61 -0.55 -1.53 -6.17
C VAL A 61 -0.64 -0.03 -6.38
N ILE A 62 -1.60 0.62 -5.71
CA ILE A 62 -1.67 2.08 -5.64
C ILE A 62 -1.19 2.47 -4.24
N LEU A 63 -0.09 3.23 -4.20
CA LEU A 63 0.46 3.79 -2.97
C LEU A 63 0.10 5.27 -2.88
N ILE A 64 -0.61 5.64 -1.83
CA ILE A 64 -0.94 7.02 -1.48
C ILE A 64 -0.10 7.41 -0.28
N GLY A 65 0.73 8.42 -0.42
CA GLY A 65 1.62 8.87 0.65
C GLY A 65 2.47 10.05 0.21
N THR A 66 3.53 10.32 0.97
CA THR A 66 4.50 11.36 0.63
C THR A 66 5.45 10.89 -0.47
N SER A 67 6.24 11.79 -1.06
CA SER A 67 7.30 11.41 -2.00
C SER A 67 8.30 10.41 -1.39
N SER A 68 8.59 10.55 -0.09
CA SER A 68 9.45 9.59 0.64
C SER A 68 8.80 8.21 0.76
N SER A 69 7.49 8.15 1.03
CA SER A 69 6.72 6.91 1.03
C SER A 69 6.81 6.21 -0.33
N ILE A 70 6.60 6.96 -1.42
CA ILE A 70 6.68 6.43 -2.80
C ILE A 70 8.06 5.83 -3.08
N GLN A 71 9.13 6.56 -2.73
CA GLN A 71 10.50 6.08 -2.92
C GLN A 71 10.78 4.79 -2.13
N ARG A 72 10.38 4.74 -0.84
CA ARG A 72 10.56 3.53 -0.02
C ARG A 72 9.78 2.34 -0.57
N GLY A 73 8.53 2.56 -0.98
CA GLY A 73 7.71 1.51 -1.60
C GLY A 73 8.31 0.98 -2.89
N PHE A 74 8.86 1.86 -3.74
CA PHE A 74 9.54 1.45 -4.97
C PHE A 74 10.79 0.60 -4.69
N ASN A 75 11.61 0.99 -3.72
CA ASN A 75 12.81 0.22 -3.35
C ASN A 75 12.46 -1.21 -2.91
N VAL A 76 11.39 -1.39 -2.14
CA VAL A 76 10.90 -2.71 -1.73
C VAL A 76 10.52 -3.56 -2.94
N LEU A 77 9.83 -2.99 -3.93
CA LEU A 77 9.47 -3.72 -5.15
C LEU A 77 10.70 -4.15 -5.96
N MET A 78 11.73 -3.30 -6.04
CA MET A 78 12.98 -3.63 -6.74
C MET A 78 13.71 -4.77 -6.03
N GLN A 79 13.80 -4.73 -4.70
CA GLN A 79 14.43 -5.79 -3.91
C GLN A 79 13.66 -7.12 -4.00
N ALA A 80 12.32 -7.08 -3.97
CA ALA A 80 11.49 -8.27 -4.15
C ALA A 80 11.71 -8.91 -5.53
N ASN A 81 11.86 -8.10 -6.58
CA ASN A 81 12.17 -8.59 -7.93
C ASN A 81 13.56 -9.22 -8.01
N GLU A 82 14.58 -8.62 -7.37
CA GLU A 82 15.91 -9.22 -7.29
C GLU A 82 15.90 -10.55 -6.55
N ALA A 83 15.17 -10.64 -5.44
CA ALA A 83 15.00 -11.89 -4.69
C ALA A 83 14.36 -12.99 -5.54
N CYS A 84 13.31 -12.68 -6.31
CA CYS A 84 12.68 -13.63 -7.24
C CYS A 84 13.58 -14.09 -8.39
N ARG A 85 14.55 -13.28 -8.81
CA ARG A 85 15.49 -13.65 -9.89
C ARG A 85 16.61 -14.58 -9.42
N ASN A 86 16.89 -14.58 -8.12
CA ASN A 86 17.98 -15.33 -7.51
C ASN A 86 17.50 -16.59 -6.75
N SER A 87 16.19 -16.88 -6.78
CA SER A 87 15.54 -18.06 -6.19
C SER A 87 15.24 -19.12 -7.25
#